data_AF-A0A1W6ZU74-F1
#
_entry.id   AF-A0A1W6ZU74-F1
#
_cell.length_a   1.000
_cell.length_b   1.000
_cell.length_c   1.000
_cell.angle_alpha   90.00
_cell.angle_beta   90.00
_cell.angle_gamma   90.00
#
_symmetry.space_group_name_H-M   'P 1'
#
loop_
_entity.id
_entity.type
_entity.pdbx_description
1 polymer ?
#
loop_
_entity_poly.entity_id
_entity_poly.type
_entity_poly.pdbx_seq_one_letter_code
_entity_poly.pdbx_strand_id
1 'polypeptide(L)'
;MNDGIDPVQDREWQILHDRITETLDQFGRKDAFGKGDYWLVDDNWGWRRHQLEIQNLNLIKPHVITALQRNLSGYPEWCIAAGVYPGLQDWPEAGMGLIIYDDEVIDELQRRYLPPEFRDLRYEGSRRVFDP
;
A
#
# COMPACT_ATOMS: atom_id res chain seq x y z
N MET A 1 22.77 -11.27 17.58
CA MET A 1 22.72 -11.11 16.12
C MET A 1 22.58 -9.62 15.90
N ASN A 2 23.55 -9.04 15.20
CA ASN A 2 23.61 -7.60 14.94
C ASN A 2 23.03 -7.48 13.53
N ASP A 3 21.72 -7.33 13.43
CA ASP A 3 21.05 -7.35 12.13
C ASP A 3 21.56 -6.13 11.37
N GLY A 4 22.34 -6.36 10.31
CA GLY A 4 23.15 -5.37 9.59
C GLY A 4 22.33 -4.34 8.81
N ILE A 5 21.24 -3.85 9.39
CA ILE A 5 20.40 -2.78 8.89
C ILE A 5 21.20 -1.48 8.99
N ASP A 6 21.29 -0.76 7.88
CA ASP A 6 21.90 0.56 7.83
C ASP A 6 21.13 1.54 8.74
N PRO A 7 21.78 2.22 9.70
CA PRO A 7 21.13 3.20 10.56
C PRO A 7 20.35 4.29 9.84
N VAL A 8 20.76 4.66 8.62
CA VAL A 8 20.00 5.61 7.79
C VAL A 8 18.71 4.97 7.32
N GLN A 9 18.78 3.77 6.73
CA GLN A 9 17.60 3.04 6.29
C GLN A 9 16.63 2.80 7.45
N ASP A 10 17.12 2.42 8.63
CA ASP A 10 16.27 2.16 9.79
C ASP A 10 15.51 3.41 10.26
N ARG A 11 16.21 4.54 10.30
CA ARG A 11 15.59 5.83 10.63
C ARG A 11 14.54 6.24 9.60
N GLU A 12 14.83 6.09 8.32
CA GLU A 12 13.87 6.40 7.26
C GLU A 12 12.66 5.47 7.28
N TRP A 13 12.89 4.18 7.53
CA TRP A 13 11.85 3.17 7.71
C TRP A 13 10.88 3.61 8.80
N GLN A 14 11.39 3.99 9.97
CA GLN A 14 10.55 4.42 11.09
C GLN A 14 9.74 5.68 10.75
N ILE A 15 10.37 6.68 10.14
CA ILE A 15 9.68 7.93 9.75
C ILE A 15 8.54 7.65 8.76
N LEU A 16 8.80 6.83 7.74
CA LEU A 16 7.80 6.51 6.74
C LEU A 16 6.70 5.62 7.31
N HIS A 17 7.05 4.63 8.13
CA HIS A 17 6.10 3.77 8.82
C HIS A 17 5.10 4.59 9.65
N ASP A 18 5.59 5.55 10.44
CA ASP A 18 4.76 6.40 11.28
C ASP A 18 3.84 7.29 10.44
N ARG A 19 4.36 7.94 9.40
CA ARG A 19 3.57 8.79 8.48
C ARG A 19 2.49 8.01 7.73
N ILE A 20 2.82 6.81 7.26
CA ILE A 20 1.87 5.93 6.57
C ILE A 20 0.76 5.52 7.54
N THR A 21 1.11 5.15 8.77
CA THR A 21 0.14 4.83 9.83
C THR A 21 -0.78 6.01 10.13
N GLU A 22 -0.22 7.18 10.40
CA GLU A 22 -0.97 8.42 10.66
C GLU A 22 -1.89 8.81 9.50
N THR A 23 -1.48 8.52 8.27
CA THR A 23 -2.32 8.77 7.07
C THR A 23 -3.48 7.79 7.02
N LEU A 24 -3.24 6.49 7.20
CA LEU A 24 -4.27 5.46 7.10
C LEU A 24 -5.28 5.51 8.25
N ASP A 25 -4.86 5.87 9.45
CA ASP A 25 -5.73 6.05 10.62
C ASP A 25 -6.80 7.14 10.43
N GLN A 26 -6.62 8.04 9.45
CA GLN A 26 -7.65 9.02 9.07
C GLN A 26 -8.80 8.41 8.25
N PHE A 27 -8.58 7.25 7.63
CA PHE A 27 -9.51 6.62 6.68
C PHE A 27 -10.01 5.25 7.11
N GLY A 28 -9.35 4.59 8.06
CA GLY A 28 -9.70 3.26 8.54
C GLY A 28 -9.03 2.89 9.85
N ARG A 29 -9.26 1.66 10.30
CA ARG A 29 -8.73 1.10 11.55
C ARG A 29 -7.63 0.07 11.27
N LYS A 30 -6.44 0.25 11.85
CA LYS A 30 -5.38 -0.77 11.85
C LYS A 30 -5.79 -2.00 12.67
N ASP A 31 -5.58 -3.20 12.13
CA ASP A 31 -5.73 -4.46 12.89
C ASP A 31 -4.93 -5.60 12.21
N ALA A 32 -3.90 -6.10 12.91
CA ALA A 32 -3.05 -7.17 12.41
C ALA A 32 -3.72 -8.56 12.37
N PHE A 33 -4.92 -8.71 12.92
CA PHE A 33 -5.69 -9.97 12.96
C PHE A 33 -6.85 -9.98 11.95
N GLY A 34 -6.86 -9.04 10.99
CA GLY A 34 -7.80 -9.03 9.88
C GLY A 34 -9.21 -8.54 10.21
N LYS A 35 -9.41 -7.95 11.41
CA LYS A 35 -10.69 -7.31 11.77
C LYS A 35 -10.72 -5.81 11.48
N GLY A 36 -9.64 -5.26 10.94
CA GLY A 36 -9.46 -3.86 10.60
C GLY A 36 -9.60 -3.61 9.11
N ASP A 37 -9.36 -2.36 8.73
CA ASP A 37 -9.40 -1.92 7.34
C ASP A 37 -8.04 -2.12 6.65
N TYR A 38 -6.95 -2.14 7.43
CA TYR A 38 -5.60 -2.40 6.95
C TYR A 38 -4.68 -3.02 8.02
N TRP A 39 -3.57 -3.59 7.56
CA TRP A 39 -2.40 -3.92 8.36
C TRP A 39 -1.13 -3.43 7.67
N LEU A 40 -0.35 -2.58 8.35
CA LEU A 40 0.99 -2.18 7.94
C LEU A 40 1.99 -3.05 8.71
N VAL A 41 2.87 -3.75 8.00
CA VAL A 41 3.88 -4.64 8.61
C VAL A 41 4.83 -3.82 9.48
N ASP A 42 4.93 -4.19 10.76
CA ASP A 42 5.69 -3.48 11.79
C ASP A 42 7.17 -3.92 11.89
N ASP A 43 7.61 -4.83 11.00
CA ASP A 43 8.98 -5.35 10.99
C ASP A 43 9.82 -4.71 9.87
N ASN A 44 10.98 -4.14 10.23
CA ASN A 44 11.99 -3.70 9.28
C ASN A 44 12.90 -4.86 8.85
N TRP A 45 12.67 -5.41 7.65
CA TRP A 45 13.51 -6.47 7.08
C TRP A 45 14.73 -5.95 6.29
N GLY A 46 15.06 -4.65 6.40
CA GLY A 46 16.19 -4.02 5.71
C GLY A 46 15.93 -3.68 4.24
N TRP A 47 14.70 -3.83 3.77
CA TRP A 47 14.29 -3.40 2.43
C TRP A 47 13.74 -1.97 2.46
N ARG A 48 13.94 -1.21 1.38
CA ARG A 48 13.31 0.11 1.21
C ARG A 48 11.88 -0.01 0.71
N ARG A 49 11.06 -0.77 1.45
CA ARG A 49 9.69 -1.10 1.09
C ARG A 49 8.84 -1.29 2.34
N HIS A 50 7.71 -0.59 2.41
CA HIS A 50 6.65 -0.91 3.37
C HIS A 50 5.66 -1.89 2.74
N GLN A 51 5.25 -2.88 3.54
CA GLN A 51 4.22 -3.85 3.15
C GLN A 51 2.91 -3.49 3.82
N LEU A 52 1.90 -3.24 3.01
CA LEU A 52 0.58 -2.83 3.43
C LEU A 52 -0.43 -3.86 2.92
N GLU A 53 -1.22 -4.42 3.83
CA GLU A 53 -2.38 -5.24 3.49
C GLU A 53 -3.65 -4.41 3.68
N ILE A 54 -4.51 -4.37 2.66
CA ILE A 54 -5.76 -3.61 2.66
C ILE A 54 -6.94 -4.58 2.66
N GLN A 55 -7.74 -4.54 3.72
CA GLN A 55 -8.97 -5.33 3.83
C GLN A 55 -10.22 -4.51 3.46
N ASN A 56 -10.14 -3.17 3.45
CA ASN A 56 -11.25 -2.31 3.05
C ASN A 56 -10.96 -1.58 1.73
N LEU A 57 -11.77 -1.85 0.70
CA LEU A 57 -11.64 -1.22 -0.62
C LEU A 57 -11.78 0.30 -0.61
N ASN A 58 -12.34 0.91 0.44
CA ASN A 58 -12.33 2.36 0.56
C ASN A 58 -10.91 2.95 0.66
N LEU A 59 -9.92 2.17 1.13
CA LEU A 59 -8.54 2.60 1.23
C LEU A 59 -7.79 2.59 -0.10
N ILE A 60 -8.34 1.95 -1.15
CA ILE A 60 -7.78 2.05 -2.51
C ILE A 60 -8.37 3.21 -3.31
N LYS A 61 -9.18 4.08 -2.69
CA LYS A 61 -9.71 5.26 -3.39
C LYS A 61 -8.59 6.24 -3.75
N PRO A 62 -8.72 7.00 -4.86
CA PRO A 62 -7.63 7.81 -5.38
C PRO A 62 -7.06 8.81 -4.38
N HIS A 63 -7.92 9.47 -3.60
CA HIS A 63 -7.46 10.44 -2.58
C HIS A 63 -6.63 9.80 -1.47
N VAL A 64 -6.89 8.54 -1.10
CA VAL A 64 -6.10 7.80 -0.10
C VAL A 64 -4.75 7.43 -0.69
N ILE A 65 -4.73 6.89 -1.91
CA ILE A 65 -3.49 6.54 -2.61
C ILE A 65 -2.60 7.75 -2.85
N THR A 66 -3.18 8.90 -3.24
CA THR A 66 -2.44 10.17 -3.34
C THR A 66 -1.89 10.63 -1.99
N ALA A 67 -2.62 10.44 -0.89
CA ALA A 67 -2.11 10.78 0.44
C ALA A 67 -0.94 9.87 0.84
N LEU A 68 -1.02 8.57 0.56
CA LEU A 68 0.07 7.62 0.77
C LEU A 68 1.31 7.96 -0.05
N GLN A 69 1.13 8.26 -1.34
CA GLN A 69 2.22 8.67 -2.24
C GLN A 69 2.95 9.91 -1.72
N ARG A 70 2.22 10.91 -1.19
CA ARG A 70 2.84 12.12 -0.63
C ARG A 70 3.78 11.84 0.54
N ASN A 71 3.57 10.77 1.31
CA ASN A 71 4.47 10.41 2.40
C ASN A 71 5.87 10.01 1.91
N LEU A 72 5.97 9.51 0.67
CA LEU A 72 7.22 9.09 0.05
C LEU A 72 8.01 10.25 -0.56
N SER A 73 7.46 11.47 -0.57
CA SER A 73 8.16 12.63 -1.12
C SER A 73 9.49 12.88 -0.38
N GLY A 74 10.59 12.91 -1.13
CA GLY A 74 11.95 13.01 -0.58
C GLY A 74 12.59 11.67 -0.25
N TYR A 75 11.94 10.55 -0.55
CA TYR A 75 12.40 9.18 -0.33
C TYR A 75 12.28 8.35 -1.63
N PRO A 76 12.98 8.72 -2.72
CA PRO A 76 12.78 8.12 -4.05
C PRO A 76 13.17 6.63 -4.14
N GLU A 77 13.96 6.14 -3.19
CA GLU A 77 14.33 4.72 -3.12
C GLU A 77 13.27 3.86 -2.39
N TRP A 78 12.23 4.47 -1.83
CA TRP A 78 11.21 3.82 -1.04
C TRP A 78 9.91 3.61 -1.81
N CYS A 79 9.23 2.50 -1.52
CA CYS A 79 7.88 2.27 -2.01
C CYS A 79 6.95 1.65 -0.96
N ILE A 80 5.65 1.73 -1.21
CA ILE A 80 4.62 1.00 -0.49
C ILE A 80 4.10 -0.09 -1.43
N ALA A 81 4.27 -1.36 -1.06
CA ALA A 81 3.61 -2.47 -1.73
C ALA A 81 2.30 -2.78 -1.01
N ALA A 82 1.18 -2.41 -1.63
CA ALA A 82 -0.16 -2.52 -1.09
C ALA A 82 -0.89 -3.72 -1.71
N GLY A 83 -0.99 -4.83 -0.97
CA GLY A 83 -1.83 -5.97 -1.34
C GLY A 83 -3.29 -5.75 -0.91
N VAL A 84 -4.25 -6.11 -1.75
CA VAL A 84 -5.68 -5.89 -1.48
C VAL A 84 -6.37 -7.23 -1.27
N TYR A 85 -7.00 -7.43 -0.11
CA TYR A 85 -7.61 -8.68 0.35
C TYR A 85 -8.94 -8.42 1.08
N PRO A 86 -10.02 -8.05 0.37
CA PRO A 86 -11.28 -7.64 0.99
C PRO A 86 -12.15 -8.79 1.50
N GLY A 87 -11.63 -10.03 1.48
CA GLY A 87 -12.39 -11.22 1.90
C GLY A 87 -13.54 -11.62 0.96
N LEU A 88 -13.50 -11.21 -0.30
CA LEU A 88 -14.50 -11.58 -1.30
C LEU A 88 -14.24 -12.99 -1.86
N GLN A 89 -15.31 -13.75 -2.10
CA GLN A 89 -15.24 -15.17 -2.49
C GLN A 89 -14.50 -15.42 -3.80
N ASP A 90 -14.64 -14.52 -4.78
CA ASP A 90 -14.06 -14.67 -6.13
C ASP A 90 -12.76 -13.87 -6.31
N TRP A 91 -12.02 -13.59 -5.22
CA TRP A 91 -10.78 -12.83 -5.30
C TRP A 91 -9.65 -13.65 -5.95
N PRO A 92 -8.78 -13.05 -6.80
CA PRO A 92 -7.74 -13.80 -7.49
C PRO A 92 -6.73 -14.42 -6.51
N GLU A 93 -6.41 -15.71 -6.70
CA GLU A 93 -5.43 -16.45 -5.89
C GLU A 93 -4.03 -15.81 -5.92
N ALA A 94 -3.63 -15.27 -7.08
CA ALA A 94 -2.38 -14.55 -7.25
C ALA A 94 -2.33 -13.20 -6.49
N GLY A 95 -3.45 -12.77 -5.91
CA GLY A 95 -3.60 -11.44 -5.34
C GLY A 95 -3.66 -10.35 -6.41
N MET A 96 -3.87 -9.12 -5.94
CA MET A 96 -3.75 -7.91 -6.73
C MET A 96 -3.51 -6.72 -5.79
N GLY A 97 -2.97 -5.64 -6.32
CA GLY A 97 -2.52 -4.55 -5.48
C GLY A 97 -2.04 -3.32 -6.22
N LEU A 98 -1.33 -2.48 -5.48
CA LEU A 98 -0.68 -1.27 -5.96
C LEU A 98 0.76 -1.26 -5.46
N ILE A 99 1.67 -0.75 -6.29
CA ILE A 99 3.01 -0.35 -5.83
C ILE A 99 3.10 1.16 -5.96
N ILE A 100 3.33 1.84 -4.84
CA ILE A 100 3.30 3.30 -4.75
C ILE A 100 4.73 3.78 -4.54
N TYR A 101 5.24 4.56 -5.50
CA TYR A 101 6.47 5.33 -5.40
C TYR A 101 6.13 6.81 -5.20
N ASP A 102 7.12 7.65 -4.95
CA ASP A 102 6.90 9.09 -4.76
C ASP A 102 6.45 9.79 -6.06
N ASP A 103 6.87 9.28 -7.22
CA ASP A 103 6.59 9.84 -8.55
C ASP A 103 5.61 9.02 -9.40
N GLU A 104 5.43 7.73 -9.12
CA GLU A 104 4.52 6.85 -9.86
C GLU A 104 3.69 5.92 -8.98
N VAL A 105 2.58 5.42 -9.55
CA VAL A 105 1.82 4.30 -8.99
C VAL A 105 1.73 3.20 -10.03
N ILE A 106 2.26 2.02 -9.71
CA ILE A 106 2.07 0.82 -10.51
C ILE A 106 0.73 0.20 -10.09
N ASP A 107 -0.21 0.20 -11.02
CA ASP A 107 -1.57 -0.25 -10.81
C ASP A 107 -1.74 -1.69 -11.34
N GLU A 108 -1.69 -2.66 -10.42
CA GLU A 108 -1.82 -4.10 -10.67
C GLU A 108 -3.20 -4.65 -10.28
N LEU A 109 -4.17 -3.76 -10.04
CA LEU A 109 -5.54 -4.15 -9.73
C LEU A 109 -6.25 -4.72 -10.97
N GLN A 110 -6.78 -5.92 -10.84
CA GLN A 110 -7.56 -6.61 -11.88
C GLN A 110 -9.03 -6.19 -11.80
N ARG A 111 -9.52 -5.38 -12.75
CA ARG A 111 -10.84 -4.71 -12.63
C ARG A 111 -12.01 -5.67 -12.59
N ARG A 112 -11.91 -6.79 -13.29
CA ARG A 112 -12.97 -7.82 -13.33
C ARG A 112 -13.39 -8.33 -11.95
N TYR A 113 -12.47 -8.34 -10.98
CA TYR A 113 -12.71 -8.80 -9.62
C TYR A 113 -13.17 -7.70 -8.67
N LEU A 114 -13.02 -6.43 -9.06
CA LEU A 114 -13.50 -5.31 -8.25
C LEU A 114 -15.03 -5.20 -8.34
N PRO A 115 -15.72 -4.81 -7.24
CA PRO A 115 -17.10 -4.37 -7.31
C PRO A 115 -17.27 -3.19 -8.28
N PRO A 116 -18.44 -3.03 -8.94
CA PRO A 116 -18.64 -2.04 -10.00
C PRO A 116 -18.16 -0.62 -9.66
N GLU A 117 -18.40 -0.16 -8.44
CA GLU A 117 -18.03 1.17 -7.95
C GLU A 117 -16.52 1.41 -7.82
N PHE A 118 -15.70 0.35 -7.87
CA PHE A 118 -14.23 0.43 -7.82
C PHE A 118 -13.56 0.12 -9.17
N ARG A 119 -14.29 -0.33 -10.19
CA ARG A 119 -13.70 -0.72 -11.50
C ARG A 119 -13.11 0.45 -12.28
N ASP A 120 -13.69 1.62 -12.10
CA ASP A 120 -13.28 2.82 -12.83
C ASP A 120 -12.24 3.66 -12.09
N LEU A 121 -11.71 3.16 -10.96
CA LEU A 121 -10.63 3.84 -10.26
C LEU A 121 -9.42 4.09 -11.17
N ARG A 122 -8.86 5.29 -11.04
CA ARG A 122 -7.64 5.75 -11.70
C ARG A 122 -6.83 6.53 -10.68
N TYR A 123 -5.51 6.36 -10.74
CA TYR A 123 -4.57 7.08 -9.90
C TYR A 123 -3.77 8.04 -10.77
N GLU A 124 -3.57 9.26 -10.29
CA GLU A 124 -2.78 10.25 -11.00
C GLU A 124 -1.34 9.74 -11.20
N GLY A 125 -0.78 9.92 -12.40
CA GLY A 125 0.56 9.42 -12.74
C GLY A 125 0.70 7.90 -12.80
N SER A 126 -0.38 7.12 -12.69
CA SER A 126 -0.26 5.66 -12.65
C SER A 126 0.07 5.01 -13.99
N ARG A 127 0.91 3.97 -13.92
CA ARG A 127 1.14 3.01 -14.99
C ARG A 127 0.38 1.73 -14.70
N ARG A 128 -0.49 1.33 -15.63
CA ARG A 128 -1.21 0.06 -15.55
C ARG A 128 -0.35 -1.08 -16.05
N VAL A 129 -0.31 -2.16 -15.28
CA VAL A 129 0.22 -3.43 -15.76
C VAL A 129 -0.97 -4.19 -16.36
N PHE A 130 -1.10 -4.10 -17.69
CA PHE A 130 -2.06 -4.77 -18.59
C PHE A 130 -3.22 -5.56 -17.94
N ASP A 131 -4.46 -5.13 -18.19
CA ASP A 131 -5.70 -5.90 -17.99
C ASP A 131 -6.11 -6.42 -19.39
N PRO A 132 -5.90 -7.72 -19.72
CA PRO A 132 -6.27 -8.28 -21.02
C PRO A 132 -7.78 -8.31 -21.28
#